data_AF-A0A1E4RQR6-F1
#
_entry.id   AF-A0A1E4RQR6-F1
#
_cell.length_a   1.000
_cell.length_b   1.000
_cell.length_c   1.000
_cell.angle_alpha   90.00
_cell.angle_beta   90.00
_cell.angle_gamma   90.00
#
_symmetry.space_group_name_H-M   'P 1'
#
loop_
_entity.id
_entity.type
_entity.pdbx_description
1 polymer ?
#
loop_
_entity_poly.entity_id
_entity_poly.type
_entity_poly.pdbx_seq_one_letter_code
_entity_poly.pdbx_strand_id
1 'polypeptide(L)'
;MACGEPNGSCGCKQNEPLVGLNDTARETDDDVWADDDEAEYSMKDQSTADLKRIHTKQGYLDGLTQAQESGLQQGFDEAFPKGAQLGIEVGRLLSRIWCYKDIRTDLFEQAKQELAITKILDRKYFDNDLESKGEHEIIARWKNILNELQNST
;
A
#
# COMPACT_ATOMS: atom_id res chain seq x y z
N MET A 1 26.69 9.62 -32.82
CA MET A 1 25.40 9.27 -32.18
C MET A 1 25.55 9.65 -30.72
N ALA A 2 25.07 10.82 -30.33
CA ALA A 2 25.19 11.34 -28.96
C ALA A 2 24.01 10.84 -28.13
N CYS A 3 24.27 10.23 -26.97
CA CYS A 3 23.24 9.91 -25.98
C CYS A 3 23.02 11.16 -25.12
N GLY A 4 21.76 11.62 -25.07
CA GLY A 4 21.35 12.83 -24.38
C GLY A 4 21.39 12.74 -22.85
N GLU A 5 21.53 13.91 -22.24
CA GLU A 5 21.50 14.17 -20.81
C GLU A 5 20.08 14.02 -20.23
N PRO A 6 19.89 13.46 -19.02
CA PRO A 6 18.67 13.64 -18.27
C PRO A 6 18.75 14.89 -17.39
N ASN A 7 18.04 15.95 -17.80
CA ASN A 7 17.68 17.08 -16.95
C ASN A 7 16.71 16.61 -15.86
N GLY A 8 17.14 16.62 -14.60
CA GLY A 8 16.31 16.30 -13.44
C GLY A 8 16.70 17.15 -12.23
N SER A 9 16.16 18.38 -12.18
CA SER A 9 16.30 19.29 -11.04
C SER A 9 15.58 18.73 -9.80
N CYS A 10 16.30 18.01 -8.94
CA CYS A 10 15.80 17.65 -7.61
C CYS A 10 15.96 18.87 -6.67
N GLY A 11 14.86 19.58 -6.42
CA GLY A 11 14.83 20.75 -5.54
C GLY A 11 14.53 20.38 -4.10
N CYS A 12 15.56 20.22 -3.27
CA CYS A 12 15.42 20.20 -1.82
C CYS A 12 15.32 21.64 -1.30
N LYS A 13 14.10 22.08 -0.95
CA LYS A 13 13.87 23.35 -0.27
C LYS A 13 14.40 23.26 1.17
N GLN A 14 15.26 24.20 1.55
CA GLN A 14 15.73 24.40 2.92
C GLN A 14 14.54 24.89 3.76
N ASN A 15 14.20 24.17 4.83
CA ASN A 15 13.29 24.66 5.87
C ASN A 15 14.12 25.22 7.03
N GLU A 16 13.68 26.38 7.51
CA GLU A 16 14.30 27.26 8.51
C GLU A 16 14.46 26.66 9.92
N PRO A 17 15.34 27.22 10.78
CA PRO A 17 15.70 26.63 12.06
C PRO A 17 14.65 26.87 13.14
N LEU A 18 14.29 25.80 13.88
CA LEU A 18 13.52 25.90 15.11
C LEU A 18 14.47 26.17 16.29
N VAL A 19 14.30 27.33 16.90
CA VAL A 19 14.98 27.78 18.12
C VAL A 19 14.29 27.21 19.36
N GLY A 20 15.09 26.61 20.25
CA GLY A 20 14.96 26.83 21.69
C GLY A 20 14.45 25.67 22.54
N LEU A 21 15.37 24.98 23.22
CA LEU A 21 15.24 24.58 24.63
C LEU A 21 16.64 24.64 25.26
N ASN A 22 16.85 25.64 26.13
CA ASN A 22 17.99 25.67 27.06
C ASN A 22 17.67 24.70 28.21
N ASP A 23 18.66 23.94 28.69
CA ASP A 23 18.94 23.90 30.13
C ASP A 23 20.25 23.19 30.49
N THR A 24 20.98 23.91 31.36
CA THR A 24 22.00 23.45 32.32
C THR A 24 23.40 23.06 31.84
N ALA A 25 24.35 23.88 32.29
CA ALA A 25 25.78 23.66 32.28
C ALA A 25 26.17 22.32 32.92
N ARG A 26 26.97 21.55 32.19
CA ARG A 26 27.90 20.56 32.74
C ARG A 26 29.18 20.64 31.93
N GLU A 27 30.11 21.47 32.40
CA GLU A 27 31.50 21.40 31.98
C GLU A 27 32.11 20.13 32.58
N THR A 28 32.38 19.15 31.74
CA THR A 28 33.44 18.18 31.97
C THR A 28 34.18 18.00 30.65
N ASP A 29 35.47 18.34 30.69
CA ASP A 29 36.56 18.02 29.78
C ASP A 29 36.25 16.93 28.75
N ASP A 30 36.31 17.30 27.47
CA ASP A 30 36.62 16.40 26.36
C ASP A 30 37.39 17.20 25.29
N ASP A 31 38.55 17.73 25.68
CA ASP A 31 39.62 18.14 24.75
C ASP A 31 40.15 16.86 24.05
N VAL A 32 39.40 16.40 23.03
CA VAL A 32 39.74 15.22 22.22
C VAL A 32 40.65 15.56 21.03
N TRP A 33 40.94 16.84 20.81
CA TRP A 33 41.70 17.29 19.64
C TRP A 33 42.91 18.12 20.05
N ALA A 34 43.78 17.51 20.84
CA ALA A 34 45.12 18.01 21.12
C ALA A 34 45.99 17.95 19.85
N ASP A 35 46.48 19.13 19.49
CA ASP A 35 47.64 19.52 18.68
C ASP A 35 48.43 18.49 17.84
N ASP A 36 48.54 18.91 16.58
CA ASP A 36 49.76 19.06 15.77
C ASP A 36 50.45 17.82 15.16
N ASP A 37 50.72 17.99 13.86
CA ASP A 37 51.58 17.22 12.95
C ASP A 37 51.13 15.80 12.51
N GLU A 38 51.00 15.62 11.18
CA GLU A 38 50.69 14.39 10.38
C GLU A 38 49.32 14.36 9.63
N ALA A 39 48.75 15.53 9.34
CA ALA A 39 47.41 15.70 8.74
C ALA A 39 47.33 15.66 7.19
N GLU A 40 47.92 14.68 6.50
CA GLU A 40 47.68 14.53 5.04
C GLU A 40 47.16 13.15 4.58
N TYR A 41 47.21 12.10 5.42
CA TYR A 41 46.72 10.77 5.03
C TYR A 41 45.42 10.32 5.72
N SER A 42 44.95 11.00 6.78
CA SER A 42 43.82 10.53 7.60
C SER A 42 42.43 10.98 7.08
N MET A 43 42.33 12.13 6.41
CA MET A 43 41.03 12.70 5.99
C MET A 43 40.33 11.87 4.89
N LYS A 44 41.11 11.20 4.04
CA LYS A 44 40.58 10.33 2.98
C LYS A 44 40.02 9.01 3.54
N ASP A 45 40.63 8.48 4.60
CA ASP A 45 40.21 7.21 5.20
C ASP A 45 38.93 7.38 6.02
N GLN A 46 38.81 8.49 6.77
CA GLN A 46 37.59 8.85 7.51
C GLN A 46 36.38 9.06 6.59
N SER A 47 36.54 9.79 5.49
CA SER A 47 35.46 10.01 4.51
C SER A 47 34.96 8.70 3.88
N THR A 48 35.88 7.76 3.56
CA THR A 48 35.47 6.45 3.04
C THR A 48 34.84 5.55 4.10
N ALA A 49 35.26 5.66 5.36
CA ALA A 49 34.65 4.95 6.47
C ALA A 49 33.22 5.44 6.75
N ASP A 50 32.99 6.75 6.69
CA ASP A 50 31.66 7.34 6.85
C ASP A 50 30.73 6.98 5.69
N LEU A 51 31.22 7.03 4.45
CA LEU A 51 30.48 6.54 3.29
C LEU A 51 30.10 5.06 3.45
N LYS A 52 31.04 4.20 3.85
CA LYS A 52 30.75 2.78 4.13
C LYS A 52 29.68 2.61 5.21
N ARG A 53 29.72 3.41 6.29
CA ARG A 53 28.70 3.36 7.36
C ARG A 53 27.33 3.80 6.85
N ILE A 54 27.27 4.86 6.04
CA ILE A 54 26.03 5.34 5.43
C ILE A 54 25.44 4.27 4.50
N HIS A 55 26.25 3.68 3.62
CA HIS A 55 25.79 2.64 2.70
C HIS A 55 25.34 1.36 3.42
N THR A 56 26.06 0.92 4.46
CA THR A 56 25.65 -0.26 5.24
C THR A 56 24.34 -0.02 5.98
N LYS A 57 24.18 1.16 6.61
CA LYS A 57 22.91 1.53 7.28
C LYS A 57 21.77 1.63 6.28
N GLN A 58 22.01 2.26 5.14
CA GLN A 58 21.03 2.40 4.08
C GLN A 58 20.62 1.04 3.51
N GLY A 59 21.57 0.15 3.23
CA GLY A 59 21.28 -1.19 2.71
C GLY A 59 20.53 -2.08 3.71
N TYR A 60 20.80 -1.95 5.02
CA TYR A 60 20.03 -2.64 6.06
C TYR A 60 18.59 -2.11 6.15
N LEU A 61 18.42 -0.78 6.14
CA LEU A 61 17.09 -0.15 6.14
C LEU A 61 16.30 -0.57 4.89
N ASP A 62 16.94 -0.51 3.73
CA ASP A 62 16.37 -0.88 2.44
C ASP A 62 15.97 -2.37 2.41
N GLY A 63 16.82 -3.26 2.93
CA GLY A 63 16.49 -4.68 3.04
C GLY A 63 15.30 -4.95 3.98
N LEU A 64 15.17 -4.19 5.06
CA LEU A 64 14.03 -4.31 5.98
C LEU A 64 12.75 -3.78 5.36
N THR A 65 12.80 -2.63 4.69
CA THR A 65 11.64 -2.05 3.99
C THR A 65 11.21 -2.93 2.83
N GLN A 66 12.16 -3.46 2.06
CA GLN A 66 11.90 -4.36 0.94
C GLN A 66 11.24 -5.66 1.40
N ALA A 67 11.66 -6.23 2.53
CA ALA A 67 11.03 -7.43 3.07
C ALA A 67 9.57 -7.19 3.50
N GLN A 68 9.29 -6.02 4.10
CA GLN A 68 7.92 -5.65 4.49
C GLN A 68 7.03 -5.37 3.27
N GLU A 69 7.56 -4.64 2.28
CA GLU A 69 6.86 -4.32 1.04
C GLU A 69 6.57 -5.58 0.20
N SER A 70 7.54 -6.49 0.10
CA SER A 70 7.39 -7.74 -0.64
C SER A 70 6.24 -8.61 -0.11
N GLY A 71 6.06 -8.68 1.21
CA GLY A 71 4.95 -9.43 1.81
C GLY A 71 3.59 -8.78 1.53
N LEU A 72 3.51 -7.45 1.60
CA LEU A 72 2.30 -6.70 1.29
C LEU A 72 1.90 -6.86 -0.18
N GLN A 73 2.87 -6.72 -1.09
CA GLN A 73 2.64 -6.82 -2.52
C GLN A 73 2.20 -8.24 -2.91
N GLN A 74 2.85 -9.27 -2.35
CA GLN A 74 2.44 -10.65 -2.57
C GLN A 74 0.99 -10.90 -2.10
N GLY A 75 0.63 -10.38 -0.92
CA GLY A 75 -0.75 -10.49 -0.42
C GLY A 75 -1.76 -9.77 -1.31
N PHE A 76 -1.39 -8.60 -1.86
CA PHE A 76 -2.22 -7.88 -2.81
C PHE A 76 -2.38 -8.64 -4.13
N ASP A 77 -1.28 -9.13 -4.70
CA ASP A 77 -1.28 -9.87 -5.98
C ASP A 77 -2.13 -11.14 -5.88
N GLU A 78 -2.19 -11.78 -4.71
CA GLU A 78 -3.05 -12.94 -4.48
C GLU A 78 -4.52 -12.58 -4.26
N ALA A 79 -4.80 -11.58 -3.41
CA ALA A 79 -6.16 -11.27 -2.98
C ALA A 79 -6.94 -10.41 -4.01
N PHE A 80 -6.25 -9.53 -4.73
CA PHE A 80 -6.88 -8.59 -5.66
C PHE A 80 -7.63 -9.29 -6.80
N PRO A 81 -7.06 -10.29 -7.50
CA PRO A 81 -7.78 -11.03 -8.54
C PRO A 81 -9.01 -11.77 -8.01
N LYS A 82 -8.93 -12.36 -6.80
CA LYS A 82 -10.04 -13.08 -6.15
C LYS A 82 -11.20 -12.12 -5.87
N GLY A 83 -10.91 -10.95 -5.28
CA GLY A 83 -11.92 -9.91 -5.04
C GLY A 83 -12.52 -9.34 -6.33
N ALA A 84 -11.68 -9.17 -7.37
CA ALA A 84 -12.14 -8.68 -8.67
C ALA A 84 -13.13 -9.64 -9.35
N GLN A 85 -12.91 -10.95 -9.25
CA GLN A 85 -13.85 -11.95 -9.78
C GLN A 85 -15.24 -11.83 -9.15
N LEU A 86 -15.32 -11.68 -7.83
CA LEU A 86 -16.58 -11.44 -7.12
C LEU A 86 -17.24 -10.13 -7.54
N GLY A 87 -16.45 -9.06 -7.69
CA GLY A 87 -16.94 -7.77 -8.20
C GLY A 87 -17.55 -7.87 -9.60
N ILE A 88 -16.92 -8.65 -10.49
CA ILE A 88 -17.44 -8.91 -11.85
C ILE A 88 -18.75 -9.69 -11.80
N GLU A 89 -18.86 -10.73 -10.96
CA GLU A 89 -20.10 -11.50 -10.80
C GLU A 89 -21.27 -10.61 -10.36
N VAL A 90 -21.01 -9.78 -9.34
CA VAL A 90 -22.00 -8.86 -8.78
C VAL A 90 -22.40 -7.81 -9.81
N GLY A 91 -21.43 -7.26 -10.54
CA GLY A 91 -21.69 -6.32 -11.64
C GLY A 91 -22.59 -6.93 -12.71
N ARG A 92 -22.31 -8.16 -13.16
CA ARG A 92 -23.15 -8.87 -14.14
C ARG A 92 -24.58 -9.06 -13.64
N LEU A 93 -24.71 -9.43 -12.37
CA LEU A 93 -26.02 -9.67 -11.75
C LEU A 93 -26.82 -8.37 -11.65
N LEU A 94 -26.20 -7.28 -11.21
CA LEU A 94 -26.80 -5.96 -11.13
C LEU A 94 -27.20 -5.43 -12.53
N SER A 95 -26.35 -5.64 -13.54
CA SER A 95 -26.68 -5.29 -14.94
C SER A 95 -27.90 -6.04 -15.45
N ARG A 96 -28.02 -7.34 -15.13
CA ARG A 96 -29.20 -8.10 -15.57
C ARG A 96 -30.47 -7.60 -14.89
N ILE A 97 -30.44 -7.32 -13.58
CA ILE A 97 -31.57 -6.70 -12.87
C ILE A 97 -31.92 -5.34 -13.49
N TRP A 98 -30.91 -4.55 -13.86
CA TRP A 98 -31.11 -3.25 -14.51
C TRP A 98 -31.80 -3.35 -15.87
N CYS A 99 -31.57 -4.43 -16.64
CA CYS A 99 -32.31 -4.66 -17.88
C CYS A 99 -33.82 -4.89 -17.64
N TYR A 100 -34.20 -5.37 -16.46
CA TYR A 100 -35.61 -5.55 -16.05
C TYR A 100 -36.17 -4.35 -15.26
N LYS A 101 -35.42 -3.23 -15.17
CA LYS A 101 -35.76 -2.07 -14.33
C LYS A 101 -37.12 -1.44 -14.64
N ASP A 102 -37.60 -1.55 -15.88
CA ASP A 102 -38.87 -0.94 -16.31
C ASP A 102 -40.08 -1.56 -15.58
N ILE A 103 -39.88 -2.71 -14.92
CA ILE A 103 -40.92 -3.42 -14.17
C ILE A 103 -40.83 -3.11 -12.66
N ARG A 104 -39.63 -2.99 -12.07
CA ARG A 104 -39.41 -2.89 -10.61
C ARG A 104 -38.17 -2.06 -10.25
N THR A 105 -38.31 -0.74 -10.13
CA THR A 105 -37.24 0.19 -9.68
C THR A 105 -36.80 -0.08 -8.23
N ASP A 106 -37.75 -0.50 -7.38
CA ASP A 106 -37.58 -0.85 -5.98
C ASP A 106 -36.66 -2.06 -5.77
N LEU A 107 -36.77 -3.08 -6.63
CA LEU A 107 -35.90 -4.26 -6.60
C LEU A 107 -34.45 -3.90 -6.88
N PHE A 108 -34.23 -2.97 -7.82
CA PHE A 108 -32.87 -2.55 -8.20
C PHE A 108 -32.19 -1.80 -7.06
N GLU A 109 -32.91 -0.92 -6.37
CA GLU A 109 -32.37 -0.20 -5.20
C GLU A 109 -32.02 -1.16 -4.06
N GLN A 110 -32.89 -2.15 -3.79
CA GLN A 110 -32.60 -3.21 -2.82
C GLN A 110 -31.37 -4.02 -3.21
N ALA A 111 -31.29 -4.46 -4.47
CA ALA A 111 -30.15 -5.19 -5.00
C ALA A 111 -28.84 -4.39 -4.84
N LYS A 112 -28.87 -3.09 -5.15
CA LYS A 112 -27.71 -2.20 -5.01
C LYS A 112 -27.25 -2.07 -3.56
N GLN A 113 -28.18 -2.03 -2.60
CA GLN A 113 -27.85 -1.93 -1.18
C GLN A 113 -27.36 -3.25 -0.59
N GLU A 114 -27.88 -4.39 -1.03
CA GLU A 114 -27.49 -5.72 -0.54
C GLU A 114 -26.19 -6.21 -1.19
N LEU A 115 -26.02 -6.00 -2.49
CA LEU A 115 -24.84 -6.36 -3.27
C LEU A 115 -23.75 -5.28 -3.23
N ALA A 116 -23.72 -4.47 -2.18
CA ALA A 116 -22.64 -3.52 -1.96
C ALA A 116 -21.33 -4.28 -1.69
N ILE A 117 -20.24 -3.82 -2.30
CA ILE A 117 -18.92 -4.46 -2.20
C ILE A 117 -18.48 -4.63 -0.74
N THR A 118 -18.82 -3.67 0.12
CA THR A 118 -18.52 -3.72 1.56
C THR A 118 -19.17 -4.92 2.27
N LYS A 119 -20.38 -5.32 1.86
CA LYS A 119 -21.10 -6.46 2.44
C LYS A 119 -20.65 -7.80 1.87
N ILE A 120 -20.24 -7.80 0.60
CA ILE A 120 -19.79 -9.03 -0.09
C ILE A 120 -18.37 -9.39 0.34
N LEU A 121 -17.49 -8.38 0.45
CA LEU A 121 -16.10 -8.56 0.87
C LEU A 121 -15.94 -8.53 2.40
N ASP A 122 -17.01 -8.75 3.16
CA ASP A 122 -16.95 -8.81 4.62
C ASP A 122 -16.12 -10.02 5.07
N ARG A 123 -15.30 -9.83 6.11
CA ARG A 123 -14.44 -10.87 6.72
C ARG A 123 -15.18 -12.15 7.10
N LYS A 124 -16.51 -12.11 7.26
CA LYS A 124 -17.35 -13.26 7.60
C LYS A 124 -17.33 -14.36 6.55
N TYR A 125 -17.14 -13.99 5.27
CA TYR A 125 -17.18 -14.91 4.15
C TYR A 125 -15.80 -15.50 3.81
N PHE A 126 -14.74 -15.02 4.45
CA PHE A 126 -13.36 -15.42 4.18
C PHE A 126 -12.73 -16.12 5.38
N ASP A 127 -11.92 -17.15 5.12
CA ASP A 127 -11.03 -17.77 6.09
C ASP A 127 -9.81 -16.90 6.40
N ASN A 128 -9.00 -17.32 7.38
CA ASN A 128 -7.71 -16.70 7.64
C ASN A 128 -6.77 -16.76 6.42
N ASP A 129 -6.99 -17.74 5.52
CA ASP A 129 -6.25 -17.90 4.27
C ASP A 129 -6.87 -17.14 3.08
N LEU A 130 -7.84 -16.25 3.35
CA LEU A 130 -8.56 -15.45 2.33
C LEU A 130 -9.29 -16.30 1.28
N GLU A 131 -9.54 -17.56 1.58
CA GLU A 131 -10.40 -18.44 0.79
C GLU A 131 -11.87 -18.22 1.14
N SER A 132 -12.74 -18.35 0.13
CA SER A 132 -14.19 -18.25 0.33
C SER A 132 -14.71 -19.50 1.03
N LYS A 133 -15.38 -19.35 2.19
CA LYS A 133 -16.00 -20.46 2.94
C LYS A 133 -17.10 -21.22 2.18
N GLY A 134 -17.53 -20.69 1.06
CA GLY A 134 -18.60 -21.23 0.22
C GLY A 134 -19.13 -20.15 -0.73
N GLU A 135 -20.23 -20.46 -1.42
CA GLU A 135 -20.95 -19.47 -2.22
C GLU A 135 -21.57 -18.40 -1.30
N HIS A 136 -21.42 -17.12 -1.66
CA HIS A 136 -22.05 -16.04 -0.91
C HIS A 136 -23.57 -16.20 -0.92
N GLU A 137 -24.18 -16.34 0.26
CA GLU A 137 -25.63 -16.50 0.44
C GLU A 137 -26.43 -15.39 -0.25
N ILE A 138 -25.91 -14.16 -0.19
CA ILE A 138 -26.49 -12.97 -0.83
C ILE A 138 -26.50 -13.16 -2.36
N ILE A 139 -25.36 -13.54 -2.93
CA ILE A 139 -25.24 -13.73 -4.39
C ILE A 139 -26.15 -14.88 -4.85
N ALA A 140 -26.20 -15.98 -4.10
CA ALA A 140 -27.08 -17.12 -4.40
C ALA A 140 -28.56 -16.73 -4.37
N ARG A 141 -29.00 -15.98 -3.35
CA ARG A 141 -30.37 -15.44 -3.26
C ARG A 141 -30.72 -14.62 -4.49
N TRP A 142 -29.86 -13.69 -4.87
CA TRP A 142 -30.13 -12.81 -6.00
C TRP A 142 -30.04 -13.53 -7.36
N LYS A 143 -29.20 -14.57 -7.48
CA LYS A 143 -29.20 -15.49 -8.64
C LYS A 143 -30.56 -16.19 -8.78
N ASN A 144 -31.16 -16.63 -7.68
CA ASN A 144 -32.49 -17.28 -7.71
C ASN A 144 -33.60 -16.32 -8.14
N ILE A 145 -33.65 -15.10 -7.57
CA ILE A 145 -34.62 -14.06 -7.95
C ILE A 145 -34.52 -13.77 -9.46
N LEU A 146 -33.29 -13.72 -9.98
CA LEU A 146 -33.06 -13.47 -11.40
C LEU A 146 -33.56 -14.61 -12.29
N ASN A 147 -33.38 -15.87 -11.86
CA ASN A 147 -33.90 -17.04 -12.58
C ASN A 147 -35.43 -17.03 -12.61
N GLU A 148 -36.09 -16.63 -11.51
CA GLU A 148 -37.55 -16.48 -11.46
C GLU A 148 -38.04 -15.41 -12.45
N LEU A 149 -37.35 -14.27 -12.54
CA LEU A 149 -37.66 -13.21 -13.51
C LEU A 149 -37.49 -13.68 -14.96
N GLN A 150 -36.46 -14.48 -15.24
CA GLN A 150 -36.22 -15.04 -16.57
C GLN A 150 -37.31 -16.06 -16.96
N ASN A 151 -37.75 -16.89 -16.03
CA ASN A 151 -38.80 -17.89 -16.28
C ASN A 151 -40.21 -17.28 -16.39
N SER A 152 -40.41 -16.03 -15.96
CA SER A 152 -41.68 -15.31 -16.09
C SER A 152 -41.83 -14.56 -17.43
N THR A 153 -40.79 -14.51 -18.26
CA THR A 153 -40.80 -13.87 -19.60
C THR A 153 -40.95 -14.94 -20.69
#